data_AF-A0A5K1EC51-F1
#
_entry.id   AF-A0A5K1EC51-F1
#
_cell.length_a   1.000
_cell.length_b   1.000
_cell.length_c   1.000
_cell.angle_alpha   90.00
_cell.angle_beta   90.00
_cell.angle_gamma   90.00
#
_symmetry.space_group_name_H-M   'P 1'
#
loop_
_entity.id
_entity.type
_entity.pdbx_description
1 polymer ?
#
loop_
_entity_poly.entity_id
_entity_poly.type
_entity_poly.pdbx_seq_one_letter_code
_entity_poly.pdbx_strand_id
1 'polypeptide(L)'
;MSSFIDLIFTFFLFLTLSSSTTAYRWRCVPEDRQILQDINKELNNTMSNGWLPDEDCCQHYIGVSCDFDTSRVNAIAFNGIPIPRIPPSLARVPYLKQLFIRKIPGLTGEIPEFLSNLTGLTWLEISWTNVTGPIPRWLHRLPQLESLVLNYNRLSGTIPPYLFDLPNLNWLRLDRNQLTGSIPEAFGRFKGNSIFLAHNMLTGQVPKSLAHIDWSQIELQWNSLIGDPSPLFNNRSKTLLQLDLSRNLFDFDLTAVQIPVDKLYRFDLSHNMVRGSIPKEMVNATSLGIFNVSYNRLCGRIPYAGQLLQFDNTTFFHNRCLCGPPLSVTC
;
A
#
# COMPACT_ATOMS: atom_id res chain seq x y z
N MET A 1 -22.87 88.89 22.82
CA MET A 1 -22.24 89.26 21.53
C MET A 1 -21.03 88.36 21.33
N SER A 2 -21.02 87.59 20.24
CA SER A 2 -19.86 87.00 19.49
C SER A 2 -18.67 86.42 20.30
N SER A 3 -18.15 85.21 20.07
CA SER A 3 -17.67 84.59 18.81
C SER A 3 -17.28 83.12 19.11
N PHE A 4 -17.69 82.10 18.32
CA PHE A 4 -16.88 81.32 17.33
C PHE A 4 -15.55 80.73 17.89
N ILE A 5 -15.11 79.47 17.73
CA ILE A 5 -15.45 78.24 16.99
C ILE A 5 -14.59 77.11 17.64
N ASP A 6 -15.06 75.85 17.74
CA ASP A 6 -14.31 74.64 17.28
C ASP A 6 -15.01 73.30 17.62
N LEU A 7 -15.56 72.70 16.55
CA LEU A 7 -15.47 71.30 16.11
C LEU A 7 -15.32 70.15 17.14
N ILE A 8 -16.38 69.36 17.35
CA ILE A 8 -16.25 67.92 17.63
C ILE A 8 -17.30 67.14 16.80
N PHE A 9 -16.79 66.36 15.85
CA PHE A 9 -17.50 65.32 15.09
C PHE A 9 -18.04 64.25 16.04
N THR A 10 -19.35 64.03 16.06
CA THR A 10 -19.97 62.85 16.68
C THR A 10 -20.22 61.79 15.62
N PHE A 11 -19.44 60.72 15.69
CA PHE A 11 -19.52 59.56 14.82
C PHE A 11 -20.65 58.64 15.32
N PHE A 12 -21.80 58.63 14.64
CA PHE A 12 -22.83 57.62 14.85
C PHE A 12 -22.40 56.32 14.15
N LEU A 13 -21.73 55.42 14.87
CA LEU A 13 -21.56 54.04 14.41
C LEU A 13 -22.80 53.23 14.83
N PHE A 14 -23.68 52.98 13.87
CA PHE A 14 -24.81 52.07 14.05
C PHE A 14 -24.31 50.65 14.33
N LEU A 15 -24.82 50.08 15.43
CA LEU A 15 -24.80 48.65 15.72
C LEU A 15 -25.39 47.86 14.55
N THR A 16 -24.56 47.06 13.89
CA THR A 16 -24.99 45.79 13.30
C THR A 16 -23.99 44.71 13.70
N LEU A 17 -24.25 44.09 14.84
CA LEU A 17 -23.73 42.75 15.15
C LEU A 17 -24.37 41.78 14.15
N SER A 18 -23.73 41.62 12.99
CA SER A 18 -23.88 40.42 12.18
C SER A 18 -22.64 39.58 12.36
N SER A 19 -22.48 39.02 13.57
CA SER A 19 -21.69 37.80 13.71
C SER A 19 -22.45 36.70 12.97
N SER A 20 -22.19 36.58 11.67
CA SER A 20 -22.43 35.37 10.93
C SER A 20 -21.52 34.28 11.51
N THR A 21 -21.90 33.78 12.69
CA THR A 21 -21.43 32.46 13.11
C THR A 21 -22.09 31.49 12.15
N THR A 22 -21.42 31.17 11.06
CA THR A 22 -21.63 29.88 10.41
C THR A 22 -21.39 28.86 11.52
N ALA A 23 -22.48 28.35 12.11
CA ALA A 23 -22.40 27.29 13.09
C ALA A 23 -21.74 26.11 12.37
N TYR A 24 -20.44 25.93 12.60
CA TYR A 24 -19.69 24.85 11.99
C TYR A 24 -20.45 23.55 12.21
N ARG A 25 -20.83 22.90 11.11
CA ARG A 25 -21.82 21.83 11.07
C ARG A 25 -21.34 20.52 11.69
N TRP A 26 -20.04 20.42 11.95
CA TRP A 26 -19.36 19.25 12.50
C TRP A 26 -18.36 19.74 13.55
N ARG A 27 -18.70 19.51 14.81
CA ARG A 27 -17.90 19.90 15.96
C ARG A 27 -17.43 18.66 16.68
N CYS A 28 -16.23 18.75 17.23
CA CYS A 28 -15.64 17.69 18.00
C CYS A 28 -16.53 17.26 19.17
N VAL A 29 -16.94 16.00 19.16
CA VAL A 29 -17.71 15.37 20.23
C VAL A 29 -16.86 15.29 21.51
N PRO A 30 -17.36 15.72 22.69
CA PRO A 30 -16.56 15.80 23.91
C PRO A 30 -15.88 14.49 24.32
N GLU A 31 -16.57 13.35 24.16
CA GLU A 31 -16.03 12.03 24.50
C GLU A 31 -14.85 11.66 23.60
N ASP A 32 -14.95 11.92 22.29
CA ASP A 32 -13.86 11.66 21.34
C ASP A 32 -12.67 12.59 21.63
N ARG A 33 -12.93 13.86 21.98
CA ARG A 33 -11.89 14.81 22.41
C ARG A 33 -11.14 14.28 23.62
N GLN A 34 -11.85 13.77 24.62
CA GLN A 34 -11.23 13.24 25.83
C GLN A 34 -10.33 12.05 25.51
N ILE A 35 -10.76 11.15 24.63
CA ILE A 35 -9.93 10.01 24.19
C ILE A 35 -8.67 10.50 23.45
N LEU A 36 -8.79 11.49 22.57
CA LEU A 36 -7.64 12.09 21.87
C LEU A 36 -6.66 12.75 22.86
N GLN A 37 -7.16 13.43 23.88
CA GLN A 37 -6.32 14.01 24.93
C GLN A 37 -5.61 12.93 25.76
N ASP A 38 -6.28 11.81 26.06
CA ASP A 38 -5.66 10.66 26.73
C ASP A 38 -4.57 10.03 25.86
N ILE A 39 -4.80 9.90 24.55
CA ILE A 39 -3.79 9.47 23.57
C ILE A 39 -2.59 10.42 23.61
N ASN A 40 -2.80 11.74 23.58
CA ASN A 40 -1.69 12.69 23.61
C ASN A 40 -0.85 12.56 24.90
N LYS A 41 -1.51 12.37 26.05
CA LYS A 41 -0.82 12.11 27.33
C LYS A 41 0.01 10.83 27.29
N GLU A 42 -0.53 9.74 26.74
CA GLU A 42 0.21 8.47 26.56
C GLU A 42 1.44 8.60 25.65
N LEU A 43 1.42 9.61 24.77
CA LEU A 43 2.50 9.96 23.86
C LEU A 43 3.41 11.05 24.42
N ASN A 44 3.43 11.28 25.73
CA ASN A 44 4.23 12.33 26.38
C ASN A 44 4.00 13.73 25.77
N ASN A 45 2.75 14.04 25.42
CA ASN A 45 2.36 15.33 24.84
C ASN A 45 3.01 15.63 23.47
N THR A 46 3.44 14.60 22.74
CA THR A 46 4.06 14.75 21.40
C THR A 46 3.12 15.43 20.40
N MET A 47 1.80 15.31 20.57
CA MET A 47 0.81 15.91 19.66
C MET A 47 0.45 17.35 20.02
N SER A 48 1.02 17.95 21.08
CA SER A 48 0.58 19.26 21.60
C SER A 48 0.70 20.44 20.64
N ASN A 49 1.53 20.34 19.60
CA ASN A 49 1.59 21.37 18.54
C ASN A 49 0.42 21.30 17.54
N GLY A 50 -0.40 20.26 17.61
CA GLY A 50 -1.57 20.09 16.74
C GLY A 50 -2.85 19.67 17.46
N TRP A 51 -2.78 19.22 18.72
CA TRP A 51 -3.92 18.70 19.49
C TRP A 51 -4.15 19.56 20.73
N LEU A 52 -4.47 20.84 20.52
CA LEU A 52 -4.67 21.80 21.61
C LEU A 52 -6.02 21.54 22.33
N PRO A 53 -6.08 21.57 23.68
CA PRO A 53 -7.30 21.22 24.43
C PRO A 53 -8.53 22.07 24.09
N ASP A 54 -8.31 23.36 23.82
CA ASP A 54 -9.37 24.35 23.58
C ASP A 54 -9.81 24.41 22.11
N GLU A 55 -9.12 23.71 21.21
CA GLU A 55 -9.44 23.67 19.79
C GLU A 55 -10.41 22.54 19.43
N ASP A 56 -11.14 22.74 18.33
CA ASP A 56 -12.04 21.71 17.80
C ASP A 56 -11.25 20.61 17.08
N CYS A 57 -11.29 19.38 17.62
CA CYS A 57 -10.56 18.25 17.06
C CYS A 57 -10.99 17.82 15.65
N CYS A 58 -12.21 18.14 15.21
CA CYS A 58 -12.66 17.80 13.86
C CYS A 58 -12.19 18.82 12.81
N GLN A 59 -11.64 19.95 13.25
CA GLN A 59 -11.24 21.05 12.37
C GLN A 59 -9.75 21.36 12.44
N HIS A 60 -9.15 21.23 13.62
CA HIS A 60 -7.79 21.71 13.88
C HIS A 60 -6.80 20.59 14.18
N TYR A 61 -7.27 19.41 14.65
CA TYR A 61 -6.34 18.36 15.03
C TYR A 61 -5.68 17.74 13.81
N ILE A 62 -4.38 17.96 13.70
CA ILE A 62 -3.56 17.40 12.63
C ILE A 62 -3.67 15.87 12.69
N GLY A 63 -4.05 15.28 11.55
CA GLY A 63 -4.18 13.84 11.39
C GLY A 63 -5.46 13.26 11.98
N VAL A 64 -6.41 14.06 12.46
CA VAL A 64 -7.74 13.59 12.88
C VAL A 64 -8.75 13.94 11.79
N SER A 65 -9.70 13.04 11.53
CA SER A 65 -10.86 13.34 10.73
C SER A 65 -12.12 12.80 11.39
N CYS A 66 -13.22 13.51 11.15
CA CYS A 66 -14.52 13.16 11.69
C CYS A 66 -15.49 12.84 10.55
N ASP A 67 -16.42 11.94 10.84
CA ASP A 67 -17.52 11.59 9.98
C ASP A 67 -18.48 12.78 9.80
N PHE A 68 -18.82 13.13 8.55
CA PHE A 68 -19.62 14.32 8.27
C PHE A 68 -21.03 14.22 8.88
N ASP A 69 -21.64 13.05 8.94
CA ASP A 69 -23.02 12.95 9.43
C ASP A 69 -23.08 12.92 10.95
N THR A 70 -22.12 12.24 11.58
CA THR A 70 -22.15 11.96 13.02
C THR A 70 -21.22 12.83 13.86
N SER A 71 -20.31 13.58 13.22
CA SER A 71 -19.22 14.34 13.86
C SER A 71 -18.28 13.49 14.74
N ARG A 72 -18.35 12.16 14.65
CA ARG A 72 -17.49 11.24 15.42
C ARG A 72 -16.15 11.08 14.73
N VAL A 73 -15.08 10.97 15.52
CA VAL A 73 -13.74 10.68 14.99
C VAL A 73 -13.75 9.32 14.30
N ASN A 74 -13.45 9.32 13.00
CA ASN A 74 -13.47 8.13 12.16
C ASN A 74 -12.13 7.85 11.47
N ALA A 75 -11.17 8.78 11.51
CA ALA A 75 -9.81 8.54 11.07
C ALA A 75 -8.78 9.20 11.99
N ILE A 76 -7.68 8.50 12.25
CA ILE A 76 -6.51 9.00 12.97
C ILE A 76 -5.25 8.64 12.19
N ALA A 77 -4.36 9.61 12.01
CA ALA A 77 -3.12 9.48 11.26
C ALA A 77 -1.91 10.03 12.05
N PHE A 78 -0.94 9.16 12.31
CA PHE A 78 0.39 9.51 12.81
C PHE A 78 1.38 9.44 11.64
N ASN A 79 1.78 10.60 11.11
CA ASN A 79 2.56 10.71 9.88
C ASN A 79 3.90 11.39 10.14
N GLY A 80 5.00 10.63 10.22
CA GLY A 80 6.32 11.22 10.47
C GLY A 80 6.52 11.79 11.87
N ILE A 81 5.54 11.61 12.76
CA ILE A 81 5.58 12.10 14.14
C ILE A 81 6.21 11.01 15.01
N PRO A 82 7.30 11.30 15.76
CA PRO A 82 8.00 10.28 16.54
C PRO A 82 7.20 9.89 17.79
N ILE A 83 6.26 8.95 17.64
CA ILE A 83 5.54 8.34 18.77
C ILE A 83 6.37 7.18 19.36
N PRO A 84 6.48 7.06 20.70
CA PRO A 84 7.29 6.00 21.33
C PRO A 84 6.67 4.61 21.21
N ARG A 85 5.34 4.53 21.06
CA ARG A 85 4.56 3.30 20.91
C ARG A 85 3.21 3.61 20.28
N ILE A 86 2.51 2.57 19.83
CA ILE A 86 1.08 2.67 19.49
C ILE A 86 0.29 2.86 20.80
N PRO A 87 -0.47 3.95 20.96
CA PRO A 87 -1.14 4.27 22.22
C PRO A 87 -2.35 3.36 22.47
N PRO A 88 -2.44 2.64 23.62
CA PRO A 88 -3.58 1.79 23.95
C PRO A 88 -4.94 2.50 23.92
N SER A 89 -4.99 3.80 24.22
CA SER A 89 -6.23 4.56 24.17
C SER A 89 -6.88 4.63 22.78
N LEU A 90 -6.15 4.29 21.70
CA LEU A 90 -6.77 4.11 20.37
C LEU A 90 -7.91 3.12 20.39
N ALA A 91 -7.80 2.03 21.17
CA ALA A 91 -8.82 0.99 21.28
C ALA A 91 -10.18 1.50 21.82
N ARG A 92 -10.21 2.73 22.37
CA ARG A 92 -11.42 3.37 22.89
C ARG A 92 -12.11 4.29 21.90
N VAL A 93 -11.53 4.56 20.72
CA VAL A 93 -12.13 5.42 19.68
C VAL A 93 -13.22 4.64 18.94
N PRO A 94 -14.50 4.82 19.27
CA PRO A 94 -15.51 3.79 18.99
C PRO A 94 -15.98 3.74 17.54
N TYR A 95 -15.71 4.79 16.76
CA TYR A 95 -16.13 4.92 15.36
C TYR A 95 -14.94 4.95 14.39
N LEU A 96 -13.75 4.55 14.85
CA LEU A 96 -12.55 4.59 14.03
C LEU A 96 -12.67 3.59 12.86
N LYS A 97 -12.69 4.14 11.64
CA LYS A 97 -12.70 3.40 10.38
C LYS A 97 -11.31 3.31 9.77
N GLN A 98 -10.47 4.34 9.96
CA GLN A 98 -9.15 4.40 9.36
C GLN A 98 -8.07 4.75 10.38
N LEU A 99 -7.02 3.92 10.43
CA LEU A 99 -5.85 4.16 11.27
C LEU A 99 -4.60 4.13 10.40
N PHE A 100 -3.89 5.25 10.35
CA PHE A 100 -2.64 5.39 9.61
C PHE A 100 -1.50 5.67 10.57
N ILE A 101 -0.47 4.82 10.56
CA ILE A 101 0.75 4.99 11.34
C ILE A 101 1.90 4.80 10.35
N ARG A 102 2.50 5.90 9.87
CA ARG A 102 3.48 5.82 8.80
C ARG A 102 4.70 6.72 8.98
N LYS A 103 5.83 6.24 8.48
CA LYS A 103 7.13 6.95 8.48
C LYS A 103 7.62 7.28 9.88
N ILE A 104 7.56 6.32 10.81
CA ILE A 104 8.00 6.48 12.20
C ILE A 104 9.10 5.46 12.50
N PRO A 105 10.38 5.76 12.18
CA PRO A 105 11.47 4.79 12.33
C PRO A 105 11.71 4.34 13.77
N GLY A 106 11.35 5.17 14.75
CA GLY A 106 11.48 4.85 16.18
C GLY A 106 10.39 3.90 16.71
N LEU A 107 9.32 3.68 15.95
CA LEU A 107 8.24 2.78 16.36
C LEU A 107 8.66 1.32 16.16
N THR A 108 8.77 0.59 17.26
CA THR A 108 9.28 -0.80 17.33
C THR A 108 8.33 -1.67 18.16
N GLY A 109 8.67 -2.96 18.31
CA GLY A 109 7.82 -3.94 19.00
C GLY A 109 6.73 -4.50 18.09
N GLU A 110 5.85 -5.33 18.65
CA GLU A 110 4.78 -5.98 17.89
C GLU A 110 3.56 -5.06 17.71
N ILE A 111 2.76 -5.37 16.68
CA ILE A 111 1.46 -4.72 16.49
C ILE A 111 0.50 -5.23 17.59
N PRO A 112 0.00 -4.36 18.47
CA PRO A 112 -0.62 -4.78 19.73
C PRO A 112 -2.07 -5.25 19.58
N GLU A 113 -2.46 -6.24 20.40
CA GLU A 113 -3.79 -6.89 20.35
C GLU A 113 -4.96 -5.98 20.68
N PHE A 114 -4.75 -4.89 21.44
CA PHE A 114 -5.85 -3.96 21.75
C PHE A 114 -6.47 -3.32 20.50
N LEU A 115 -5.75 -3.29 19.36
CA LEU A 115 -6.31 -2.83 18.08
C LEU A 115 -7.44 -3.73 17.58
N SER A 116 -7.57 -4.96 18.09
CA SER A 116 -8.70 -5.84 17.78
C SER A 116 -10.05 -5.33 18.28
N ASN A 117 -10.06 -4.34 19.18
CA ASN A 117 -11.29 -3.67 19.63
C ASN A 117 -11.86 -2.70 18.59
N LEU A 118 -11.09 -2.34 17.56
CA LEU A 118 -11.49 -1.41 16.51
C LEU A 118 -12.32 -2.14 15.44
N THR A 119 -13.44 -2.76 15.82
CA THR A 119 -14.19 -3.67 14.94
C THR A 119 -14.80 -3.00 13.71
N GLY A 120 -14.90 -1.66 13.71
CA GLY A 120 -15.34 -0.85 12.58
C GLY A 120 -14.22 -0.44 11.60
N LEU A 121 -12.98 -0.89 11.83
CA LEU A 121 -11.83 -0.50 11.02
C LEU A 121 -11.93 -1.10 9.62
N THR A 122 -11.91 -0.23 8.61
CA THR A 122 -11.86 -0.58 7.18
C THR A 122 -10.46 -0.44 6.61
N TRP A 123 -9.63 0.46 7.18
CA TRP A 123 -8.24 0.67 6.75
C TRP A 123 -7.28 0.66 7.93
N LEU A 124 -6.34 -0.29 7.92
CA LEU A 124 -5.21 -0.33 8.84
C LEU A 124 -3.91 -0.17 8.05
N GLU A 125 -3.22 0.94 8.27
CA GLU A 125 -1.86 1.15 7.76
C GLU A 125 -0.87 1.30 8.90
N ILE A 126 0.14 0.43 8.93
CA ILE A 126 1.33 0.57 9.75
C ILE A 126 2.51 0.36 8.81
N SER A 127 3.07 1.44 8.25
CA SER A 127 4.04 1.37 7.15
C SER A 127 5.27 2.23 7.40
N TRP A 128 6.43 1.84 6.85
CA TRP A 128 7.68 2.59 7.04
C TRP A 128 8.02 2.81 8.52
N THR A 129 7.96 1.75 9.30
CA THR A 129 8.35 1.74 10.72
C THR A 129 9.34 0.60 10.98
N ASN A 130 9.62 0.29 12.24
CA ASN A 130 10.46 -0.84 12.63
C ASN A 130 9.68 -1.85 13.50
N VAL A 131 8.35 -1.93 13.36
CA VAL A 131 7.56 -2.95 14.06
C VAL A 131 8.01 -4.36 13.64
N THR A 132 8.03 -5.26 14.60
CA THR A 132 8.55 -6.63 14.51
C THR A 132 7.46 -7.65 14.84
N GLY A 133 7.82 -8.93 14.83
CA GLY A 133 6.90 -10.02 15.19
C GLY A 133 6.01 -10.43 14.02
N PRO A 134 5.09 -11.39 14.25
CA PRO A 134 4.24 -11.92 13.20
C PRO A 134 3.14 -10.96 12.77
N ILE A 135 2.59 -11.18 11.57
CA ILE A 135 1.30 -10.61 11.21
C ILE A 135 0.26 -11.09 12.25
N PRO A 136 -0.44 -10.18 12.95
CA PRO A 136 -1.14 -10.59 14.17
C PRO A 136 -2.37 -11.45 13.94
N ARG A 137 -2.51 -12.50 14.74
CA ARG A 137 -3.64 -13.43 14.70
C ARG A 137 -4.99 -12.74 14.87
N TRP A 138 -5.06 -11.70 15.69
CA TRP A 138 -6.32 -11.03 16.05
C TRP A 138 -6.94 -10.23 14.91
N LEU A 139 -6.27 -10.08 13.75
CA LEU A 139 -6.83 -9.44 12.56
C LEU A 139 -8.13 -10.11 12.08
N HIS A 140 -8.34 -11.41 12.37
CA HIS A 140 -9.62 -12.09 12.10
C HIS A 140 -10.84 -11.45 12.81
N ARG A 141 -10.61 -10.65 13.86
CA ARG A 141 -11.66 -9.95 14.61
C ARG A 141 -12.08 -8.61 13.99
N LEU A 142 -11.52 -8.24 12.84
CA LEU A 142 -11.84 -7.00 12.13
C LEU A 142 -12.68 -7.31 10.88
N PRO A 143 -13.99 -7.58 11.02
CA PRO A 143 -14.82 -8.06 9.92
C PRO A 143 -15.03 -7.02 8.81
N GLN A 144 -14.81 -5.74 9.10
CA GLN A 144 -14.97 -4.64 8.15
C GLN A 144 -13.68 -4.30 7.40
N LEU A 145 -12.57 -4.98 7.68
CA LEU A 145 -11.27 -4.62 7.12
C LEU A 145 -11.24 -4.83 5.59
N GLU A 146 -11.00 -3.74 4.87
CA GLU A 146 -10.89 -3.70 3.40
C GLU A 146 -9.42 -3.58 2.97
N SER A 147 -8.67 -2.74 3.71
CA SER A 147 -7.27 -2.41 3.42
C SER A 147 -6.36 -2.73 4.60
N LEU A 148 -5.37 -3.59 4.35
CA LEU A 148 -4.30 -3.91 5.29
C LEU A 148 -2.94 -3.57 4.66
N VAL A 149 -2.29 -2.53 5.16
CA VAL A 149 -1.00 -2.03 4.65
C VAL A 149 0.05 -2.13 5.74
N LEU A 150 0.93 -3.12 5.63
CA LEU A 150 1.98 -3.42 6.62
C LEU A 150 3.38 -3.41 6.00
N ASN A 151 3.57 -2.71 4.89
CA ASN A 151 4.83 -2.71 4.15
C ASN A 151 5.92 -1.83 4.76
N TYR A 152 7.18 -2.11 4.44
CA TYR A 152 8.36 -1.44 5.01
C TYR A 152 8.41 -1.51 6.54
N ASN A 153 8.37 -2.73 7.08
CA ASN A 153 8.59 -2.99 8.51
C ASN A 153 9.58 -4.17 8.67
N ARG A 154 9.64 -4.76 9.86
CA ARG A 154 10.45 -5.94 10.18
C ARG A 154 9.57 -7.12 10.61
N LEU A 155 8.37 -7.23 10.03
CA LEU A 155 7.45 -8.32 10.35
C LEU A 155 8.05 -9.66 9.89
N SER A 156 7.90 -10.70 10.70
CA SER A 156 8.49 -12.01 10.48
C SER A 156 7.43 -13.12 10.51
N GLY A 157 7.84 -14.37 10.31
CA GLY A 157 6.92 -15.50 10.24
C GLY A 157 6.16 -15.59 8.91
N THR A 158 5.12 -16.41 8.87
CA THR A 158 4.38 -16.73 7.63
C THR A 158 3.22 -15.79 7.36
N ILE A 159 2.81 -15.66 6.10
CA ILE A 159 1.53 -15.01 5.72
C ILE A 159 0.38 -15.88 6.25
N PRO A 160 -0.45 -15.39 7.19
CA PRO A 160 -1.47 -16.23 7.80
C PRO A 160 -2.66 -16.49 6.85
N PRO A 161 -3.09 -17.76 6.66
CA PRO A 161 -4.19 -18.08 5.75
C PRO A 161 -5.53 -17.42 6.09
N TYR A 162 -5.80 -17.16 7.37
CA TYR A 162 -7.07 -16.55 7.81
C TYR A 162 -7.28 -15.12 7.27
N LEU A 163 -6.23 -14.43 6.79
CA LEU A 163 -6.38 -13.11 6.18
C LEU A 163 -7.33 -13.15 4.98
N PHE A 164 -7.33 -14.27 4.27
CA PHE A 164 -8.15 -14.47 3.08
C PHE A 164 -9.55 -15.02 3.40
N ASP A 165 -9.89 -15.12 4.68
CA ASP A 165 -11.25 -15.38 5.16
C ASP A 165 -11.95 -14.07 5.59
N LEU A 166 -11.23 -12.94 5.62
CA LEU A 166 -11.83 -11.63 5.87
C LEU A 166 -12.75 -11.26 4.71
N PRO A 167 -14.03 -10.96 4.97
CA PRO A 167 -15.04 -10.88 3.92
C PRO A 167 -14.85 -9.67 3.00
N ASN A 168 -14.21 -8.60 3.47
CA ASN A 168 -14.10 -7.35 2.71
C ASN A 168 -12.67 -7.05 2.24
N LEU A 169 -11.68 -7.87 2.62
CA LEU A 169 -10.28 -7.58 2.34
C LEU A 169 -10.00 -7.65 0.83
N ASN A 170 -9.66 -6.49 0.26
CA ASN A 170 -9.40 -6.32 -1.16
C ASN A 170 -8.10 -5.56 -1.45
N TRP A 171 -7.46 -4.99 -0.43
CA TRP A 171 -6.17 -4.33 -0.55
C TRP A 171 -5.20 -4.83 0.52
N LEU A 172 -4.12 -5.49 0.08
CA LEU A 172 -3.13 -6.10 0.96
C LEU A 172 -1.72 -5.74 0.50
N ARG A 173 -0.96 -5.06 1.37
CA ARG A 173 0.45 -4.75 1.13
C ARG A 173 1.33 -5.29 2.24
N LEU A 174 2.19 -6.25 1.90
CA LEU A 174 3.12 -6.89 2.82
C LEU A 174 4.59 -6.79 2.35
N ASP A 175 4.84 -6.02 1.29
CA ASP A 175 6.18 -5.84 0.71
C ASP A 175 7.18 -5.26 1.72
N ARG A 176 8.47 -5.62 1.56
CA ARG A 176 9.58 -5.14 2.41
C ARG A 176 9.38 -5.45 3.89
N ASN A 177 9.32 -6.74 4.17
CA ASN A 177 9.33 -7.31 5.50
C ASN A 177 10.32 -8.48 5.55
N GLN A 178 10.24 -9.29 6.60
CA GLN A 178 11.03 -10.51 6.80
C GLN A 178 10.12 -11.74 6.79
N LEU A 179 9.06 -11.73 5.99
CA LEU A 179 8.08 -12.83 5.93
C LEU A 179 8.70 -14.06 5.26
N THR A 180 8.41 -15.24 5.81
CA THR A 180 8.94 -16.53 5.39
C THR A 180 7.83 -17.51 5.01
N GLY A 181 8.21 -18.69 4.53
CA GLY A 181 7.27 -19.75 4.15
C GLY A 181 6.60 -19.50 2.80
N SER A 182 5.60 -20.32 2.47
CA SER A 182 4.90 -20.25 1.18
C SER A 182 3.78 -19.22 1.17
N ILE A 183 3.48 -18.71 -0.03
CA ILE A 183 2.21 -18.02 -0.28
C ILE A 183 1.08 -19.05 -0.05
N PRO A 184 0.10 -18.79 0.83
CA PRO A 184 -0.92 -19.77 1.19
C PRO A 184 -1.94 -19.97 0.05
N GLU A 185 -2.42 -21.21 -0.15
CA GLU A 185 -3.50 -21.52 -1.11
C GLU A 185 -4.79 -20.73 -0.83
N ALA A 186 -5.02 -20.34 0.43
CA ALA A 186 -6.13 -19.48 0.81
C ALA A 186 -6.15 -18.12 0.07
N PHE A 187 -5.01 -17.65 -0.45
CA PHE A 187 -4.92 -16.41 -1.24
C PHE A 187 -5.84 -16.45 -2.47
N GLY A 188 -6.16 -17.62 -3.02
CA GLY A 188 -7.18 -17.71 -4.07
C GLY A 188 -8.55 -17.12 -3.70
N ARG A 189 -8.87 -16.90 -2.41
CA ARG A 189 -10.11 -16.23 -1.99
C ARG A 189 -10.02 -14.70 -1.95
N PHE A 190 -8.85 -14.13 -2.24
CA PHE A 190 -8.63 -12.69 -2.18
C PHE A 190 -9.49 -11.96 -3.21
N LYS A 191 -10.11 -10.85 -2.78
CA LYS A 191 -11.04 -10.06 -3.62
C LYS A 191 -10.37 -8.91 -4.35
N GLY A 192 -9.10 -8.65 -4.05
CA GLY A 192 -8.31 -7.62 -4.73
C GLY A 192 -7.72 -8.11 -6.04
N ASN A 193 -7.17 -7.16 -6.79
CA ASN A 193 -6.55 -7.38 -8.10
C ASN A 193 -5.06 -7.02 -8.12
N SER A 194 -4.41 -6.92 -6.96
CA SER A 194 -2.97 -6.66 -6.88
C SER A 194 -2.29 -7.49 -5.80
N ILE A 195 -1.07 -7.95 -6.09
CA ILE A 195 -0.21 -8.70 -5.15
C ILE A 195 1.02 -7.85 -4.85
N PHE A 196 1.23 -7.51 -3.58
CA PHE A 196 2.41 -6.77 -3.11
C PHE A 196 3.14 -7.56 -2.02
N LEU A 197 4.00 -8.49 -2.44
CA LEU A 197 4.79 -9.36 -1.54
C LEU A 197 6.30 -9.23 -1.74
N ALA A 198 6.72 -8.28 -2.59
CA ALA A 198 8.11 -8.06 -2.92
C ALA A 198 9.01 -7.85 -1.70
N HIS A 199 10.30 -8.17 -1.81
CA HIS A 199 11.30 -7.99 -0.76
C HIS A 199 10.90 -8.67 0.57
N ASN A 200 10.73 -9.98 0.50
CA ASN A 200 10.55 -10.85 1.66
C ASN A 200 11.46 -12.08 1.50
N MET A 201 11.25 -13.12 2.30
CA MET A 201 11.97 -14.40 2.23
C MET A 201 10.98 -15.54 1.93
N LEU A 202 9.98 -15.28 1.08
CA LEU A 202 8.96 -16.27 0.72
C LEU A 202 9.57 -17.39 -0.13
N THR A 203 9.12 -18.61 0.10
CA THR A 203 9.62 -19.83 -0.56
C THR A 203 8.48 -20.63 -1.19
N GLY A 204 8.79 -21.72 -1.88
CA GLY A 204 7.79 -22.59 -2.50
C GLY A 204 7.21 -22.02 -3.79
N GLN A 205 6.17 -22.67 -4.29
CA GLN A 205 5.53 -22.30 -5.55
C GLN A 205 4.46 -21.23 -5.35
N VAL A 206 4.19 -20.45 -6.40
CA VAL A 206 2.99 -19.61 -6.43
C VAL A 206 1.76 -20.52 -6.55
N PRO A 207 0.76 -20.38 -5.66
CA PRO A 207 -0.40 -21.26 -5.66
C PRO A 207 -1.24 -21.15 -6.94
N LYS A 208 -1.71 -22.28 -7.47
CA LYS A 208 -2.54 -22.30 -8.69
C LYS A 208 -3.90 -21.66 -8.47
N SER A 209 -4.38 -21.61 -7.23
CA SER A 209 -5.61 -20.93 -6.86
C SER A 209 -5.62 -19.44 -7.23
N LEU A 210 -4.46 -18.80 -7.41
CA LEU A 210 -4.37 -17.40 -7.85
C LEU A 210 -4.65 -17.19 -9.36
N ALA A 211 -4.71 -18.26 -10.15
CA ALA A 211 -4.79 -18.15 -11.62
C ALA A 211 -6.09 -17.50 -12.13
N HIS A 212 -7.21 -17.70 -11.42
CA HIS A 212 -8.52 -17.19 -11.82
C HIS A 212 -8.68 -15.68 -11.56
N ILE A 213 -7.82 -15.07 -10.73
CA ILE A 213 -7.89 -13.65 -10.40
C ILE A 213 -7.33 -12.83 -11.57
N ASP A 214 -8.04 -11.78 -11.97
CA ASP A 214 -7.59 -10.83 -13.00
C ASP A 214 -6.65 -9.78 -12.37
N TRP A 215 -5.38 -10.15 -12.25
CA TRP A 215 -4.37 -9.30 -11.63
C TRP A 215 -4.03 -8.09 -12.51
N SER A 216 -4.11 -6.90 -11.92
CA SER A 216 -3.59 -5.65 -12.47
C SER A 216 -2.09 -5.47 -12.16
N GLN A 217 -1.63 -5.89 -10.99
CA GLN A 217 -0.23 -5.77 -10.56
C GLN A 217 0.21 -7.04 -9.82
N ILE A 218 1.33 -7.62 -10.24
CA ILE A 218 1.97 -8.76 -9.58
C ILE A 218 3.39 -8.34 -9.22
N GLU A 219 3.63 -8.05 -7.94
CA GLU A 219 4.94 -7.71 -7.39
C GLU A 219 5.40 -8.78 -6.39
N LEU A 220 6.21 -9.72 -6.89
CA LEU A 220 6.77 -10.85 -6.14
C LEU A 220 8.30 -10.81 -6.06
N GLN A 221 8.91 -9.75 -6.59
CA GLN A 221 10.36 -9.63 -6.74
C GLN A 221 11.11 -9.70 -5.41
N TRP A 222 12.37 -10.13 -5.44
CA TRP A 222 13.20 -10.29 -4.24
C TRP A 222 12.54 -11.22 -3.20
N ASN A 223 12.35 -12.47 -3.60
CA ASN A 223 11.96 -13.58 -2.73
C ASN A 223 12.78 -14.83 -3.12
N SER A 224 12.39 -16.01 -2.65
CA SER A 224 12.98 -17.31 -3.01
C SER A 224 11.92 -18.26 -3.58
N LEU A 225 10.97 -17.71 -4.36
CA LEU A 225 9.87 -18.47 -4.97
C LEU A 225 10.39 -19.32 -6.13
N ILE A 226 9.80 -20.50 -6.31
CA ILE A 226 10.20 -21.50 -7.30
C ILE A 226 9.04 -21.88 -8.23
N GLY A 227 9.35 -22.64 -9.29
CA GLY A 227 8.35 -23.26 -10.17
C GLY A 227 7.81 -22.31 -11.23
N ASP A 228 6.57 -22.56 -11.64
CA ASP A 228 5.91 -21.87 -12.76
C ASP A 228 4.80 -20.91 -12.26
N PRO A 229 5.03 -19.58 -12.30
CA PRO A 229 4.03 -18.59 -11.96
C PRO A 229 3.15 -18.19 -13.15
N SER A 230 3.38 -18.74 -14.36
CA SER A 230 2.65 -18.36 -15.58
C SER A 230 1.12 -18.50 -15.49
N PRO A 231 0.51 -19.41 -14.70
CA PRO A 231 -0.94 -19.43 -14.54
C PRO A 231 -1.58 -18.11 -14.09
N LEU A 232 -0.81 -17.22 -13.44
CA LEU A 232 -1.30 -15.90 -13.01
C LEU A 232 -1.53 -14.94 -14.18
N PHE A 233 -0.81 -15.11 -15.29
CA PHE A 233 -0.76 -14.15 -16.40
C PHE A 233 -0.84 -14.78 -17.81
N ASN A 234 -0.93 -16.10 -17.93
CA ASN A 234 -1.04 -16.82 -19.20
C ASN A 234 -2.47 -16.75 -19.78
N ASN A 235 -2.93 -15.54 -20.07
CA ASN A 235 -4.20 -15.26 -20.76
C ASN A 235 -4.21 -13.81 -21.27
N ARG A 236 -4.36 -13.63 -22.60
CA ARG A 236 -4.38 -12.31 -23.24
C ARG A 236 -5.53 -11.41 -22.80
N SER A 237 -6.63 -11.97 -22.28
CA SER A 237 -7.79 -11.18 -21.84
C SER A 237 -7.61 -10.51 -20.47
N LYS A 238 -6.52 -10.83 -19.75
CA LYS A 238 -6.26 -10.24 -18.43
C LYS A 238 -5.90 -8.76 -18.53
N THR A 239 -6.14 -8.01 -17.46
CA THR A 239 -5.95 -6.55 -17.39
C THR A 239 -4.60 -6.11 -16.80
N LEU A 240 -3.61 -7.02 -16.82
CA LEU A 240 -2.30 -6.84 -16.21
C LEU A 240 -1.57 -5.59 -16.73
N LEU A 241 -1.16 -4.73 -15.79
CA LEU A 241 -0.39 -3.52 -16.03
C LEU A 241 1.07 -3.71 -15.63
N GLN A 242 1.34 -4.45 -14.55
CA GLN A 242 2.69 -4.64 -14.04
C GLN A 242 2.93 -6.10 -13.61
N LEU A 243 4.00 -6.66 -14.13
CA LEU A 243 4.56 -7.96 -13.74
C LEU A 243 6.01 -7.76 -13.34
N ASP A 244 6.31 -7.94 -12.05
CA ASP A 244 7.67 -7.98 -11.52
C ASP A 244 7.87 -9.26 -10.71
N LEU A 245 8.54 -10.22 -11.34
CA LEU A 245 8.89 -11.51 -10.77
C LEU A 245 10.40 -11.61 -10.52
N SER A 246 11.12 -10.50 -10.67
CA SER A 246 12.57 -10.49 -10.69
C SER A 246 13.19 -11.01 -9.39
N ARG A 247 14.40 -11.59 -9.47
CA ARG A 247 15.16 -12.05 -8.30
C ARG A 247 14.37 -13.05 -7.46
N ASN A 248 14.03 -14.15 -8.12
CA ASN A 248 13.45 -15.35 -7.54
C ASN A 248 14.18 -16.57 -8.12
N LEU A 249 13.60 -17.75 -7.94
CA LEU A 249 14.08 -19.03 -8.45
C LEU A 249 13.04 -19.64 -9.42
N PHE A 250 12.29 -18.81 -10.15
CA PHE A 250 11.28 -19.29 -11.09
C PHE A 250 11.93 -20.04 -12.26
N ASP A 251 11.40 -21.23 -12.59
CA ASP A 251 11.93 -22.12 -13.62
C ASP A 251 10.76 -22.66 -14.45
N PHE A 252 10.43 -21.94 -15.51
CA PHE A 252 9.35 -22.26 -16.44
C PHE A 252 9.71 -21.88 -17.88
N ASP A 253 8.96 -22.41 -18.84
CA ASP A 253 9.14 -22.11 -20.26
C ASP A 253 8.26 -20.93 -20.67
N LEU A 254 8.88 -19.84 -21.14
CA LEU A 254 8.17 -18.63 -21.53
C LEU A 254 7.55 -18.73 -22.94
N THR A 255 7.98 -19.70 -23.77
CA THR A 255 7.70 -19.73 -25.22
C THR A 255 6.21 -19.73 -25.57
N ALA A 256 5.40 -20.47 -24.80
CA ALA A 256 3.97 -20.65 -25.07
C ALA A 256 3.07 -19.80 -24.17
N VAL A 257 3.66 -18.90 -23.37
CA VAL A 257 2.90 -18.06 -22.45
C VAL A 257 2.24 -16.92 -23.22
N GLN A 258 0.92 -16.85 -23.12
CA GLN A 258 0.08 -15.85 -23.75
C GLN A 258 0.00 -14.60 -22.87
N ILE A 259 0.96 -13.68 -23.05
CA ILE A 259 1.09 -12.48 -22.22
C ILE A 259 0.02 -11.44 -22.63
N PRO A 260 -0.73 -10.84 -21.68
CA PRO A 260 -1.63 -9.71 -21.96
C PRO A 260 -0.83 -8.43 -22.21
N VAL A 261 -0.49 -8.17 -23.47
CA VAL A 261 0.45 -7.09 -23.85
C VAL A 261 -0.19 -5.70 -23.97
N ASP A 262 -1.51 -5.61 -24.15
CA ASP A 262 -2.20 -4.38 -24.56
C ASP A 262 -2.01 -3.20 -23.59
N LYS A 263 -2.03 -3.47 -22.28
CA LYS A 263 -1.89 -2.46 -21.21
C LYS A 263 -0.62 -2.62 -20.38
N LEU A 264 0.22 -3.60 -20.72
CA LEU A 264 1.38 -3.97 -19.92
C LEU A 264 2.44 -2.87 -19.96
N TYR A 265 2.68 -2.25 -18.81
CA TYR A 265 3.67 -1.19 -18.63
C TYR A 265 5.00 -1.72 -18.11
N ARG A 266 4.98 -2.70 -17.19
CA ARG A 266 6.19 -3.34 -16.63
C ARG A 266 6.16 -4.85 -16.85
N PHE A 267 7.25 -5.36 -17.40
CA PHE A 267 7.53 -6.79 -17.51
C PHE A 267 8.98 -7.07 -17.08
N ASP A 268 9.17 -7.49 -15.84
CA ASP A 268 10.49 -7.82 -15.29
C ASP A 268 10.51 -9.27 -14.79
N LEU A 269 11.28 -10.10 -15.50
CA LEU A 269 11.58 -11.49 -15.14
C LEU A 269 13.04 -11.69 -14.75
N SER A 270 13.82 -10.61 -14.60
CA SER A 270 15.26 -10.69 -14.47
C SER A 270 15.72 -11.49 -13.25
N HIS A 271 16.90 -12.09 -13.31
CA HIS A 271 17.45 -12.91 -12.22
C HIS A 271 16.51 -14.06 -11.79
N ASN A 272 16.24 -14.96 -12.73
CA ASN A 272 15.48 -16.19 -12.51
C ASN A 272 16.13 -17.35 -13.29
N MET A 273 15.42 -18.47 -13.44
CA MET A 273 15.83 -19.64 -14.23
C MET A 273 14.91 -19.85 -15.44
N VAL A 274 14.25 -18.79 -15.93
CA VAL A 274 13.26 -18.86 -17.01
C VAL A 274 13.94 -19.32 -18.31
N ARG A 275 13.31 -20.28 -18.98
CA ARG A 275 13.80 -20.94 -20.21
C ARG A 275 12.83 -20.70 -21.36
N GLY A 276 13.17 -21.21 -22.54
CA GLY A 276 12.41 -20.98 -23.76
C GLY A 276 12.82 -19.69 -24.46
N SER A 277 11.88 -19.08 -25.17
CA SER A 277 12.10 -17.86 -25.97
C SER A 277 11.16 -16.74 -25.55
N ILE A 278 11.54 -15.50 -25.88
CA ILE A 278 10.68 -14.32 -25.66
C ILE A 278 9.51 -14.39 -26.67
N PRO A 279 8.24 -14.40 -26.23
CA PRO A 279 7.09 -14.50 -27.13
C PRO A 279 7.06 -13.36 -28.14
N LYS A 280 6.79 -13.70 -29.41
CA LYS A 280 6.80 -12.72 -30.52
C LYS A 280 5.77 -11.60 -30.32
N GLU A 281 4.66 -11.89 -29.64
CA GLU A 281 3.63 -10.90 -29.32
C GLU A 281 4.12 -9.74 -28.45
N MET A 282 5.26 -9.85 -27.77
CA MET A 282 5.82 -8.76 -26.96
C MET A 282 6.09 -7.48 -27.77
N VAL A 283 6.26 -7.59 -29.09
CA VAL A 283 6.40 -6.41 -29.98
C VAL A 283 5.13 -5.56 -30.05
N ASN A 284 3.97 -6.12 -29.67
CA ASN A 284 2.68 -5.43 -29.64
C ASN A 284 2.41 -4.73 -28.30
N ALA A 285 3.30 -4.83 -27.31
CA ALA A 285 3.17 -4.15 -26.03
C ALA A 285 3.46 -2.65 -26.15
N THR A 286 2.50 -1.90 -26.69
CA THR A 286 2.65 -0.47 -27.03
C THR A 286 2.86 0.43 -25.80
N SER A 287 2.35 0.01 -24.63
CA SER A 287 2.47 0.74 -23.35
C SER A 287 3.72 0.37 -22.54
N LEU A 288 4.57 -0.55 -23.03
CA LEU A 288 5.69 -1.10 -22.27
C LEU A 288 6.74 -0.03 -22.02
N GLY A 289 6.89 0.38 -20.76
CA GLY A 289 7.89 1.34 -20.31
C GLY A 289 9.07 0.70 -19.58
N ILE A 290 8.89 -0.51 -19.05
CA ILE A 290 9.93 -1.25 -18.33
C ILE A 290 9.93 -2.70 -18.81
N PHE A 291 11.07 -3.14 -19.34
CA PHE A 291 11.27 -4.52 -19.77
C PHE A 291 12.64 -5.02 -19.31
N ASN A 292 12.67 -6.17 -18.66
CA ASN A 292 13.93 -6.81 -18.31
C ASN A 292 13.77 -8.33 -18.20
N VAL A 293 14.57 -9.06 -18.95
CA VAL A 293 14.62 -10.54 -18.94
C VAL A 293 16.05 -11.06 -18.76
N SER A 294 16.96 -10.19 -18.32
CA SER A 294 18.36 -10.53 -18.10
C SER A 294 18.55 -11.57 -16.99
N TYR A 295 19.70 -12.23 -16.95
CA TYR A 295 20.03 -13.26 -15.94
C TYR A 295 18.98 -14.38 -15.88
N ASN A 296 18.80 -15.05 -17.00
CA ASN A 296 17.86 -16.17 -17.17
C ASN A 296 18.50 -17.27 -18.04
N ARG A 297 17.71 -18.25 -18.48
CA ARG A 297 18.12 -19.34 -19.37
C ARG A 297 17.44 -19.25 -20.74
N LEU A 298 17.03 -18.05 -21.16
CA LEU A 298 16.33 -17.84 -22.43
C LEU A 298 17.26 -18.08 -23.63
N CYS A 299 16.65 -18.42 -24.76
CA CYS A 299 17.32 -18.72 -26.00
C CYS A 299 16.50 -18.28 -27.22
N GLY A 300 17.16 -18.12 -28.36
CA GLY A 300 16.55 -17.78 -29.63
C GLY A 300 16.63 -16.30 -29.98
N ARG A 301 16.11 -15.95 -31.16
CA ARG A 301 16.14 -14.59 -31.66
C ARG A 301 15.22 -13.68 -30.85
N ILE A 302 15.74 -12.53 -30.42
CA ILE A 302 14.95 -11.50 -29.75
C ILE A 302 13.92 -10.92 -30.73
N PRO A 303 12.63 -10.87 -30.37
CA PRO A 303 11.64 -10.08 -31.12
C PRO A 303 12.01 -8.59 -31.02
N TYR A 304 12.51 -8.01 -32.10
CA TYR A 304 13.08 -6.65 -32.09
C TYR A 304 12.25 -5.69 -32.92
N ALA A 305 11.14 -5.21 -32.34
CA ALA A 305 10.22 -4.24 -32.94
C ALA A 305 9.38 -3.55 -31.85
N GLY A 306 8.63 -2.51 -32.23
CA GLY A 306 7.77 -1.77 -31.29
C GLY A 306 8.57 -1.13 -30.15
N GLN A 307 8.05 -1.21 -28.93
CA GLN A 307 8.74 -0.68 -27.75
C GLN A 307 10.04 -1.42 -27.41
N LEU A 308 10.23 -2.66 -27.89
CA LEU A 308 11.46 -3.41 -27.63
C LEU A 308 12.72 -2.77 -28.27
N LEU A 309 12.55 -1.85 -29.22
CA LEU A 309 13.64 -1.05 -29.81
C LEU A 309 14.24 -0.03 -28.84
N GLN A 310 13.52 0.37 -27.80
CA GLN A 310 13.94 1.41 -26.86
C GLN A 310 14.80 0.87 -25.72
N PHE A 311 14.76 -0.45 -25.48
CA PHE A 311 15.53 -1.07 -24.40
C PHE A 311 16.94 -1.43 -24.88
N ASP A 312 17.92 -1.10 -24.05
CA ASP A 312 19.30 -1.43 -24.33
C ASP A 312 19.59 -2.94 -24.16
N ASN A 313 20.79 -3.33 -24.57
CA ASN A 313 21.25 -4.71 -24.52
C ASN A 313 21.27 -5.31 -23.10
N THR A 314 21.37 -4.50 -22.04
CA THR A 314 21.50 -4.97 -20.66
C THR A 314 20.24 -5.67 -20.18
N THR A 315 19.07 -5.28 -20.73
CA THR A 315 17.77 -5.92 -20.43
C THR A 315 17.68 -7.37 -20.92
N PHE A 316 18.62 -7.82 -21.77
CA PHE A 316 18.69 -9.18 -22.33
C PHE A 316 19.93 -9.97 -21.88
N PHE A 317 20.86 -9.34 -21.15
CA PHE A 317 22.15 -9.93 -20.78
C PHE A 317 22.04 -11.22 -19.97
N HIS A 318 23.11 -12.01 -19.99
CA HIS A 318 23.25 -13.23 -19.17
C HIS A 318 22.09 -14.22 -19.36
N ASN A 319 21.72 -14.44 -20.62
CA ASN A 319 20.84 -15.51 -21.05
C ASN A 319 21.62 -16.63 -21.73
N ARG A 320 21.00 -17.80 -21.88
CA ARG A 320 21.67 -19.00 -22.40
C ARG A 320 22.14 -18.84 -23.85
N CYS A 321 21.27 -18.35 -24.73
CA CYS A 321 21.55 -18.21 -26.17
C CYS A 321 20.57 -17.25 -26.87
N LEU A 322 20.28 -16.11 -26.24
CA LEU A 322 19.59 -15.03 -26.94
C LEU A 322 20.52 -14.41 -28.01
N CYS A 323 19.96 -14.06 -29.16
CA CYS A 323 20.70 -13.50 -30.29
C CYS A 323 19.86 -12.47 -31.05
N GLY A 324 20.52 -11.70 -31.92
CA GLY A 324 19.93 -10.61 -32.68
C GLY A 324 19.90 -9.28 -31.90
N PRO A 325 19.59 -8.16 -32.57
CA PRO A 325 19.54 -6.86 -31.92
C PRO A 325 18.60 -6.86 -30.70
N PRO A 326 18.91 -6.12 -29.63
CA PRO A 326 20.05 -5.21 -29.48
C PRO A 326 21.37 -5.88 -29.06
N LEU A 327 21.42 -7.22 -28.99
CA LEU A 327 22.67 -7.94 -28.73
C LEU A 327 23.56 -7.92 -29.98
N SER A 328 24.88 -7.96 -29.76
CA SER A 328 25.88 -8.16 -30.82
C SER A 328 26.02 -9.63 -31.25
N VAL A 329 25.32 -10.55 -30.57
CA VAL A 329 25.34 -11.98 -30.86
C VAL A 329 24.51 -12.26 -32.12
N THR A 330 25.13 -12.84 -33.14
CA THR A 330 24.44 -13.21 -34.38
C THR A 330 23.57 -14.45 -34.19
N CYS A 331 22.36 -14.41 -34.75
CA CYS A 331 21.58 -15.60 -35.08
C CYS A 331 21.97 -16.05 -36.51
#